data_AF-A0A662P8D5-F1
#
_entry.id   AF-A0A662P8D5-F1
#
_cell.length_a   1.000
_cell.length_b   1.000
_cell.length_c   1.000
_cell.angle_alpha   90.00
_cell.angle_beta   90.00
_cell.angle_gamma   90.00
#
_symmetry.space_group_name_H-M   'P 1'
#
loop_
_entity.id
_entity.type
_entity.pdbx_description
1 polymer ?
#
loop_
_entity_poly.entity_id
_entity_poly.type
_entity_poly.pdbx_seq_one_letter_code
_entity_poly.pdbx_strand_id
1 'polypeptide(L)'
;MRSVSKEQILKGPIIKTLFLLGWPIMISSLLETAYTLADTFWLGRLEESKYAVAALQISWPIIFLLISIAFGLGAAGVALVSQYTGAKKHEEAERSAGQVIFISLTFGLVFAITGFFLSPFIVHSLGLEKEVSHLAILYLRIIF
;
A
#
# COMPACT_ATOMS: atom_id res chain seq x y z
N MET A 1 -0.68 -24.11 2.79
CA MET A 1 0.76 -23.98 3.06
C MET A 1 1.02 -24.45 4.49
N ARG A 2 1.89 -25.43 4.74
CA ARG A 2 2.21 -25.87 6.11
C ARG A 2 2.91 -24.71 6.83
N SER A 3 2.25 -24.11 7.82
CA SER A 3 2.83 -23.09 8.69
C SER A 3 4.10 -23.65 9.33
N VAL A 4 5.20 -22.90 9.26
CA VAL A 4 6.46 -23.26 9.92
C VAL A 4 6.19 -23.50 11.40
N SER A 5 6.60 -24.65 11.94
CA SER A 5 6.29 -24.98 13.33
C SER A 5 7.12 -24.11 14.29
N LYS A 6 6.59 -23.81 15.48
CA LYS A 6 7.34 -23.08 16.53
C LYS A 6 8.71 -23.71 16.80
N GLU A 7 8.80 -25.03 16.72
CA GLU A 7 10.05 -25.77 16.95
C GLU A 7 11.08 -25.53 15.84
N GLN A 8 10.65 -25.41 14.58
CA GLN A 8 11.53 -25.05 13.46
C GLN A 8 12.04 -23.60 13.55
N ILE A 9 11.23 -22.69 14.09
CA ILE A 9 11.60 -21.29 14.31
C ILE A 9 12.63 -21.18 15.44
N LEU A 10 12.46 -21.93 16.53
CA LEU A 10 13.27 -21.81 17.74
C LEU A 10 14.54 -22.69 17.74
N LYS A 11 14.53 -23.85 17.08
CA LYS A 11 15.60 -24.85 17.14
C LYS A 11 16.13 -25.30 15.78
N GLY A 12 15.51 -24.85 14.68
CA GLY A 12 15.90 -25.23 13.33
C GLY A 12 17.20 -24.57 12.87
N PRO A 13 17.80 -25.06 11.77
CA PRO A 13 18.96 -24.42 11.15
C PRO A 13 18.61 -23.00 10.68
N ILE A 14 19.30 -21.99 11.22
CA ILE A 14 19.02 -20.56 11.01
C ILE A 14 18.84 -20.22 9.52
N ILE A 15 19.79 -20.63 8.67
CA ILE A 15 19.76 -20.33 7.22
C ILE A 15 18.53 -20.93 6.55
N LYS A 16 18.17 -22.17 6.89
CA LYS A 16 17.02 -22.88 6.27
C LYS A 16 15.70 -22.24 6.70
N THR A 17 15.58 -21.87 7.97
CA THR A 17 14.38 -21.20 8.50
C THR A 17 14.22 -19.80 7.93
N LEU A 18 15.30 -19.01 7.85
CA LEU A 18 15.30 -17.68 7.21
C LEU A 18 14.89 -17.78 5.74
N PHE A 19 15.46 -18.74 4.99
CA PHE A 19 15.11 -18.93 3.59
C PHE A 19 13.64 -19.34 3.44
N LEU A 20 13.14 -20.26 4.27
CA LEU A 20 11.75 -20.72 4.23
C LEU A 20 10.73 -19.61 4.52
N LEU A 21 11.06 -18.68 5.42
CA LEU A 21 10.23 -17.52 5.74
C LEU A 21 10.39 -16.38 4.74
N GLY A 22 11.60 -16.18 4.22
CA GLY A 22 11.95 -15.06 3.36
C GLY A 22 11.58 -15.25 1.90
N TRP A 23 11.69 -16.46 1.35
CA TRP A 23 11.45 -16.70 -0.08
C TRP A 23 10.07 -16.23 -0.59
N PRO A 24 8.94 -16.38 0.15
CA PRO A 24 7.65 -15.89 -0.33
C PRO A 24 7.59 -14.36 -0.35
N ILE A 25 8.22 -13.71 0.64
CA ILE A 25 8.33 -12.25 0.72
C ILE A 25 9.19 -11.74 -0.44
N MET A 26 10.32 -12.39 -0.71
CA MET A 26 11.20 -12.05 -1.84
C MET A 26 10.47 -12.17 -3.18
N ILE A 27 9.72 -13.25 -3.41
CA ILE A 27 8.91 -13.38 -4.63
C ILE A 27 7.86 -12.27 -4.70
N SER A 28 7.20 -11.95 -3.59
CA SER A 28 6.20 -10.87 -3.56
C SER A 28 6.83 -9.53 -3.96
N SER A 29 7.99 -9.18 -3.42
CA SER A 29 8.71 -7.95 -3.79
C SER A 29 9.24 -7.94 -5.23
N LEU A 30 9.67 -9.10 -5.75
CA LEU A 30 10.06 -9.22 -7.16
C LEU A 30 8.88 -9.03 -8.10
N LEU A 31 7.71 -9.61 -7.75
CA LEU A 31 6.48 -9.42 -8.50
C LEU A 31 6.01 -7.97 -8.47
N GLU A 32 6.09 -7.30 -7.32
CA GLU A 32 5.77 -5.88 -7.16
C GLU A 32 6.68 -4.98 -8.02
N THR A 33 7.98 -5.28 -8.05
CA THR A 33 8.95 -4.56 -8.89
C THR A 33 8.67 -4.79 -10.38
N ALA A 34 8.43 -6.04 -10.77
CA ALA A 34 8.10 -6.39 -12.16
C ALA A 34 6.79 -5.73 -12.61
N TYR A 35 5.79 -5.67 -11.73
CA TYR A 35 4.53 -4.98 -11.97
C TYR A 35 4.76 -3.48 -12.22
N THR A 36 5.52 -2.82 -11.35
CA THR A 36 5.84 -1.39 -11.48
C THR A 36 6.59 -1.08 -12.78
N LEU A 37 7.52 -1.95 -13.17
CA LEU A 37 8.23 -1.84 -14.44
C LEU A 37 7.31 -2.04 -15.64
N ALA A 38 6.43 -3.04 -15.59
CA ALA A 38 5.47 -3.28 -16.66
C ALA A 38 4.50 -2.09 -16.82
N ASP A 39 3.97 -1.57 -15.71
CA ASP A 39 3.09 -0.39 -15.69
C ASP A 39 3.79 0.83 -16.32
N THR A 40 5.00 1.15 -15.84
CA THR A 40 5.81 2.26 -16.38
C THR A 40 6.15 2.04 -17.86
N PHE A 41 6.44 0.80 -18.27
CA PHE A 41 6.74 0.46 -19.66
C PHE A 41 5.54 0.71 -20.59
N TRP A 42 4.32 0.34 -20.17
CA TRP A 42 3.11 0.61 -20.94
C TRP A 42 2.82 2.10 -21.02
N LEU A 43 2.96 2.84 -19.91
CA LEU A 43 2.78 4.29 -19.87
C LEU A 43 3.81 5.03 -20.74
N GLY A 44 5.05 4.52 -20.80
CA GLY A 44 6.11 5.03 -21.67
C GLY A 44 5.82 4.93 -23.17
N ARG A 45 4.84 4.11 -23.58
CA ARG A 45 4.47 3.91 -25.00
C ARG A 45 3.26 4.72 -25.44
N LEU A 46 2.66 5.52 -24.56
CA LEU A 46 1.58 6.44 -24.93
C LEU A 46 2.11 7.60 -25.78
N GLU A 47 1.28 8.16 -26.66
CA GLU A 47 1.64 9.31 -27.51
C GLU A 47 2.07 10.53 -26.68
N GLU A 48 1.54 10.68 -25.45
CA GLU A 48 1.91 11.69 -24.46
C GLU A 48 2.82 11.16 -23.33
N SER A 49 3.63 10.11 -23.59
CA SER A 49 4.41 9.40 -22.55
C SER A 49 5.25 10.30 -21.65
N LYS A 50 5.83 11.38 -22.17
CA LYS A 50 6.61 12.34 -21.37
C LYS A 50 5.77 13.00 -20.28
N TYR A 51 4.52 13.35 -20.60
CA TYR A 51 3.60 14.01 -19.66
C TYR A 51 2.93 12.99 -18.75
N ALA A 52 2.55 11.82 -19.27
CA ALA A 52 1.93 10.75 -18.50
C ALA A 52 2.87 10.16 -17.43
N VAL A 53 4.13 9.87 -17.79
CA VAL A 53 5.13 9.37 -16.83
C VAL A 53 5.47 10.45 -15.80
N ALA A 54 5.61 11.73 -16.21
CA ALA A 54 5.85 12.82 -15.27
C ALA A 54 4.69 13.00 -14.28
N ALA A 55 3.45 12.93 -14.77
CA ALA A 55 2.24 13.00 -13.94
C ALA A 55 2.19 11.88 -12.89
N LEU A 56 2.55 10.64 -13.27
CA LEU A 56 2.66 9.50 -12.34
C LEU A 56 3.68 9.79 -11.24
N GLN A 57 4.90 10.20 -11.63
CA GLN A 57 5.99 10.43 -10.67
C GLN A 57 5.68 11.55 -9.68
N ILE A 58 4.95 12.58 -10.12
CA ILE A 58 4.53 13.69 -9.24
C ILE A 58 3.38 13.29 -8.33
N SER A 59 2.51 12.40 -8.80
CA SER A 59 1.40 11.86 -8.00
C SER A 59 1.90 10.86 -6.95
N TRP A 60 3.03 10.19 -7.20
CA TRP A 60 3.54 9.10 -6.36
C TRP A 60 3.77 9.47 -4.89
N PRO A 61 4.40 10.61 -4.51
CA PRO A 61 4.54 10.98 -3.11
C PRO A 61 3.20 11.14 -2.37
N ILE A 62 2.17 11.63 -3.06
CA ILE A 62 0.82 11.80 -2.50
C ILE A 62 0.20 10.42 -2.28
N ILE A 63 0.29 9.54 -3.27
CA ILE A 63 -0.19 8.15 -3.20
C ILE A 63 0.55 7.39 -2.09
N PHE A 64 1.87 7.56 -2.00
CA PHE A 64 2.73 6.92 -1.01
C PHE A 64 2.36 7.34 0.42
N LEU A 65 1.99 8.60 0.64
CA LEU A 65 1.50 9.07 1.94
C LEU A 65 0.26 8.30 2.36
N LEU A 66 -0.70 8.08 1.45
CA LEU A 66 -1.91 7.30 1.71
C LEU A 66 -1.59 5.84 2.00
N ILE A 67 -0.75 5.22 1.18
CA ILE A 67 -0.28 3.85 1.38
C ILE A 67 0.38 3.72 2.76
N SER A 68 1.20 4.67 3.16
CA SER A 68 1.89 4.66 4.45
C SER A 68 0.93 4.70 5.62
N ILE A 69 -0.13 5.52 5.55
CA ILE A 69 -1.17 5.59 6.59
C ILE A 69 -1.96 4.27 6.63
N ALA A 70 -2.36 3.75 5.47
CA ALA A 70 -3.07 2.47 5.37
C ALA A 70 -2.23 1.31 5.93
N PHE A 71 -0.92 1.30 5.64
CA PHE A 71 0.01 0.32 6.17
C PHE A 71 0.15 0.43 7.69
N GLY A 72 0.19 1.66 8.23
CA GLY A 72 0.19 1.91 9.67
C GLY A 72 -1.05 1.36 10.38
N LEU A 73 -2.25 1.60 9.82
CA LEU A 73 -3.51 1.06 10.34
C LEU A 73 -3.54 -0.47 10.26
N GLY A 74 -3.10 -1.03 9.13
CA GLY A 74 -2.98 -2.48 8.94
C GLY A 74 -2.03 -3.12 9.96
N ALA A 75 -0.86 -2.53 10.16
CA ALA A 75 0.13 -3.00 11.15
C ALA A 75 -0.42 -2.94 12.58
N ALA A 76 -1.11 -1.86 12.95
CA ALA A 76 -1.77 -1.73 14.25
C ALA A 76 -2.84 -2.82 14.44
N GLY A 77 -3.63 -3.10 13.39
CA GLY A 77 -4.64 -4.15 13.43
C GLY A 77 -4.05 -5.55 13.58
N VAL A 78 -3.03 -5.88 12.79
CA VAL A 78 -2.31 -7.16 12.90
C VAL A 78 -1.73 -7.33 14.29
N ALA A 79 -1.13 -6.27 14.86
CA ALA A 79 -0.57 -6.30 16.20
C ALA A 79 -1.63 -6.60 17.27
N LEU A 80 -2.76 -5.88 17.28
CA LEU A 80 -3.83 -6.07 18.25
C LEU A 80 -4.46 -7.46 18.14
N VAL A 81 -4.82 -7.88 16.92
CA VAL A 81 -5.42 -9.20 16.67
C VAL A 81 -4.46 -10.32 17.08
N SER A 82 -3.17 -10.18 16.77
CA SER A 82 -2.15 -11.17 17.16
C SER A 82 -1.98 -11.26 18.68
N GLN A 83 -2.00 -10.12 19.38
CA GLN A 83 -1.90 -10.09 20.83
C GLN A 83 -3.11 -10.76 21.51
N TYR A 84 -4.34 -10.43 21.09
CA TYR A 84 -5.55 -11.05 21.65
C TYR A 84 -5.66 -12.54 21.31
N THR A 85 -5.30 -12.92 20.09
CA THR A 85 -5.24 -14.33 19.67
C THR A 85 -4.21 -15.10 20.50
N GLY A 86 -3.01 -14.53 20.71
CA GLY A 86 -1.98 -15.11 21.56
C GLY A 86 -2.39 -15.26 23.03
N ALA A 87 -3.23 -14.34 23.53
CA ALA A 87 -3.80 -14.37 24.86
C ALA A 87 -5.05 -15.28 25.00
N LYS A 88 -5.43 -16.00 23.94
CA LYS A 88 -6.66 -16.82 23.87
C LYS A 88 -7.96 -16.02 24.09
N LYS A 89 -7.95 -14.70 23.85
CA LYS A 89 -9.11 -13.81 23.97
C LYS A 89 -9.77 -13.62 22.60
N HIS A 90 -10.45 -14.67 22.12
CA HIS A 90 -10.99 -14.70 20.75
C HIS A 90 -12.05 -13.61 20.48
N GLU A 91 -12.95 -13.35 21.43
CA GLU A 91 -13.98 -12.31 21.29
C GLU A 91 -13.38 -10.90 21.15
N GLU A 92 -12.34 -10.59 21.93
CA GLU A 92 -11.61 -9.31 21.81
C GLU A 92 -10.83 -9.22 20.50
N ALA A 93 -10.30 -10.33 19.99
CA ALA A 93 -9.64 -10.37 18.70
C ALA A 93 -10.61 -10.05 17.55
N GLU A 94 -11.81 -10.64 17.56
CA GLU A 94 -12.87 -10.36 16.59
C GLU A 94 -13.36 -8.91 16.68
N ARG A 95 -13.59 -8.42 17.89
CA ARG A 95 -14.00 -7.03 18.12
C ARG A 95 -12.95 -6.04 17.62
N SER A 96 -11.68 -6.28 17.94
CA SER A 96 -10.56 -5.45 17.47
C SER A 96 -10.43 -5.49 15.95
N ALA A 97 -10.60 -6.65 15.31
CA ALA A 97 -10.57 -6.77 13.86
C ALA A 97 -11.71 -5.93 13.22
N GLY A 98 -12.93 -6.04 13.74
CA GLY A 98 -14.07 -5.24 13.29
C GLY A 98 -13.84 -3.73 13.44
N GLN A 99 -13.28 -3.29 14.56
CA GLN A 99 -12.93 -1.89 14.78
C GLN A 99 -11.87 -1.38 13.79
N VAL A 100 -10.82 -2.17 13.56
CA VAL A 100 -9.78 -1.80 12.59
C VAL A 100 -10.36 -1.67 11.19
N ILE A 101 -11.21 -2.60 10.77
CA ILE A 101 -11.89 -2.54 9.46
C ILE A 101 -12.77 -1.30 9.37
N PHE A 102 -13.59 -1.03 10.39
CA PHE A 102 -14.47 0.14 10.42
C PHE A 102 -13.70 1.46 10.36
N ILE A 103 -12.62 1.57 11.15
CA ILE A 103 -11.74 2.74 11.15
C ILE A 103 -11.08 2.88 9.76
N SER A 104 -10.56 1.79 9.20
CA SER A 104 -9.89 1.80 7.89
C SER A 104 -10.84 2.24 6.77
N LEU A 105 -12.09 1.75 6.77
CA LEU A 105 -13.12 2.16 5.83
C LEU A 105 -13.50 3.64 6.00
N THR A 106 -13.65 4.08 7.25
CA THR A 106 -13.99 5.48 7.56
C THR A 106 -12.88 6.43 7.09
N PHE A 107 -11.62 6.13 7.44
CA PHE A 107 -10.47 6.89 6.98
C PHE A 107 -10.33 6.83 5.45
N GLY A 108 -10.51 5.65 4.85
CA GLY A 108 -10.49 5.49 3.40
C GLY A 108 -11.51 6.38 2.70
N LEU A 109 -12.75 6.40 3.18
CA LEU A 109 -13.80 7.27 2.62
C LEU A 109 -13.48 8.76 2.82
N VAL A 110 -12.97 9.14 3.98
CA VAL A 110 -12.55 10.53 4.26
C VAL A 110 -11.41 10.94 3.32
N PHE A 111 -10.40 10.09 3.13
CA PHE A 111 -9.29 10.37 2.20
C PHE A 111 -9.73 10.39 0.74
N ALA A 112 -10.61 9.49 0.33
CA ALA A 112 -11.19 9.48 -1.01
C ALA A 112 -11.89 10.82 -1.32
N ILE A 113 -12.82 11.23 -0.45
CA ILE A 113 -13.58 12.47 -0.64
C ILE A 113 -12.65 13.68 -0.58
N THR A 114 -11.86 13.82 0.49
CA THR A 114 -11.00 14.98 0.68
C THR A 114 -9.91 15.06 -0.40
N GLY A 115 -9.30 13.93 -0.74
CA GLY A 115 -8.29 13.81 -1.79
C GLY A 115 -8.83 14.17 -3.17
N PHE A 116 -10.03 13.70 -3.52
CA PHE A 116 -10.67 14.04 -4.80
C PHE A 116 -10.85 15.56 -4.98
N PHE A 117 -11.28 16.26 -3.92
CA PHE A 117 -11.46 17.72 -3.94
C PHE A 117 -10.15 18.50 -3.82
N LEU A 118 -9.16 18.01 -3.04
CA LEU A 118 -7.87 18.67 -2.86
C LEU A 118 -6.88 18.42 -4.01
N SER A 119 -7.04 17.34 -4.76
CA SER A 119 -6.16 16.97 -5.90
C SER A 119 -5.82 18.15 -6.82
N PRO A 120 -6.78 18.94 -7.36
CA PRO A 120 -6.46 20.11 -8.19
C PRO A 120 -5.67 21.18 -7.45
N PHE A 121 -5.97 21.44 -6.17
CA PHE A 121 -5.28 22.45 -5.38
C PHE A 121 -3.81 22.06 -5.13
N ILE A 122 -3.57 20.79 -4.78
CA ILE A 122 -2.22 20.25 -4.55
C ILE A 122 -1.40 20.35 -5.83
N VAL A 123 -1.94 19.87 -6.96
CA VAL A 123 -1.21 19.83 -8.23
C VAL A 123 -0.96 21.24 -8.78
N HIS A 124 -1.93 22.15 -8.72
CA HIS A 124 -1.73 23.53 -9.19
C HIS A 124 -0.71 24.31 -8.34
N SER A 125 -0.58 23.98 -7.06
CA SER A 125 0.42 24.60 -6.18
C SER A 125 1.87 24.23 -6.55
N LEU A 126 2.08 23.17 -7.34
CA LEU A 126 3.40 22.71 -7.78
C LEU A 126 3.94 23.49 -9.00
N GLY A 127 3.16 24.38 -9.62
CA GLY A 127 3.63 25.24 -10.72
C GLY A 127 3.99 24.49 -12.01
N LEU A 128 3.28 23.40 -12.31
CA LEU A 128 3.54 22.52 -13.45
C LEU A 128 2.95 23.05 -14.77
N GLU A 129 3.48 22.55 -15.90
CA GLU A 129 2.85 22.72 -17.21
C GLU A 129 1.40 22.19 -17.21
N LYS A 130 0.52 22.80 -18.02
CA LYS A 130 -0.93 22.53 -17.98
C LYS A 130 -1.26 21.08 -18.30
N GLU A 131 -0.52 20.50 -19.23
CA GLU A 131 -0.66 19.15 -19.74
C GLU A 131 -0.33 18.12 -18.64
N VAL A 132 0.79 18.31 -17.93
CA VAL A 132 1.19 17.47 -16.77
C VAL A 132 0.20 17.63 -15.62
N SER A 133 -0.22 18.87 -15.34
CA SER A 133 -1.16 19.16 -14.25
C SER A 133 -2.52 18.48 -14.50
N HIS A 134 -3.03 18.52 -15.72
CA HIS A 134 -4.29 17.87 -16.07
C HIS A 134 -4.25 16.35 -15.86
N LEU A 135 -3.20 15.69 -16.37
CA LEU A 135 -3.00 14.26 -16.23
C LEU A 135 -2.79 13.85 -14.76
N ALA A 136 -2.01 14.60 -13.98
CA ALA A 136 -1.78 14.31 -12.57
C ALA A 136 -3.08 14.42 -11.75
N ILE A 137 -3.92 15.43 -12.01
CA ILE A 137 -5.22 15.56 -11.34
C ILE A 137 -6.13 14.39 -11.69
N LEU A 138 -6.15 13.98 -12.96
CA LEU A 138 -6.94 12.82 -13.40
C LEU A 138 -6.48 11.54 -12.69
N TYR A 139 -5.16 11.30 -12.65
CA TYR A 139 -4.58 10.16 -11.95
C TYR A 139 -4.96 10.13 -10.47
N LEU A 140 -4.77 11.24 -9.76
CA LEU A 140 -5.09 11.32 -8.34
C LEU A 140 -6.59 11.08 -8.09
N ARG A 141 -7.47 11.69 -8.89
CA ARG A 141 -8.93 11.50 -8.76
C ARG A 141 -9.43 10.09 -9.05
N ILE A 142 -8.69 9.31 -9.85
CA ILE A 142 -9.02 7.90 -10.09
C ILE A 142 -8.56 7.02 -8.93
N ILE A 143 -7.47 7.40 -8.26
CA ILE A 143 -6.89 6.65 -7.13
C ILE A 143 -7.63 6.94 -5.82
N PHE A 144 -8.04 8.19 -5.60
CA PHE A 144 -8.88 8.60 -4.47
C PHE A 144 -10.31 8.09 -4.63
#